data_AF-A0A5K0XAD7-F1
#
_entry.id   AF-A0A5K0XAD7-F1
#
_cell.length_a   1.000
_cell.length_b   1.000
_cell.length_c   1.000
_cell.angle_alpha   90.00
_cell.angle_beta   90.00
_cell.angle_gamma   90.00
#
_symmetry.space_group_name_H-M   'P 1'
#
loop_
_entity.id
_entity.type
_entity.pdbx_description
1 polymer ?
#
loop_
_entity_poly.entity_id
_entity_poly.type
_entity_poly.pdbx_seq_one_letter_code
_entity_poly.pdbx_strand_id
1 'polypeptide(L)' 'LLQLLLKASQDKRFVCEEAEMALNAMVKSSPALPLLRKLEHYVNHSNLRVRAKAAVSISNCIAKL' A
#
# COMPACT_ATOMS: atom_id res chain seq x y z
N LEU A 1 -1.36 4.65 9.53
CA LEU A 1 -2.15 3.54 8.93
C LEU A 1 -1.48 2.91 7.72
N LEU A 2 -1.06 3.66 6.68
CA LEU A 2 -0.39 3.09 5.49
C LEU A 2 0.77 2.12 5.82
N GLN A 3 1.73 2.55 6.65
CA GLN A 3 2.84 1.71 7.07
C GLN A 3 2.40 0.41 7.76
N LEU A 4 1.34 0.48 8.58
CA LEU A 4 0.79 -0.65 9.29
C LEU A 4 0.20 -1.67 8.31
N LEU A 5 -0.60 -1.21 7.35
CA LEU A 5 -1.20 -2.07 6.32
C LEU A 5 -0.13 -2.73 5.43
N LEU A 6 0.89 -1.95 5.03
CA LEU A 6 2.01 -2.49 4.24
C LEU A 6 2.79 -3.56 5.00
N LYS A 7 2.99 -3.41 6.32
CA LYS A 7 3.66 -4.42 7.15
C LYS A 7 2.77 -5.61 7.49
N ALA A 8 1.48 -5.39 7.72
CA ALA A 8 0.50 -6.44 8.05
C ALA A 8 0.25 -7.40 6.88
N SER A 9 0.47 -6.96 5.63
CA SER A 9 0.43 -7.79 4.41
C SER A 9 1.51 -8.90 4.34
N GLN A 10 2.15 -9.22 5.46
CA GLN A 10 3.21 -10.22 5.59
C GLN A 10 2.93 -11.28 6.65
N ASP A 11 1.83 -11.15 7.38
CA ASP A 11 1.46 -12.02 8.50
C ASP A 11 0.72 -13.27 7.98
N LYS A 12 -0.09 -13.91 8.82
CA LYS A 12 -0.99 -15.00 8.45
C LYS A 12 -1.90 -14.58 7.31
N ARG A 13 -2.32 -15.56 6.50
CA ARG A 13 -3.13 -15.36 5.30
C ARG A 13 -4.34 -14.44 5.53
N PHE A 14 -5.12 -14.67 6.58
CA PHE A 14 -6.30 -13.86 6.88
C PHE A 14 -5.93 -12.38 7.16
N VAL A 15 -4.85 -12.13 7.89
CA VAL A 15 -4.39 -10.76 8.17
C VAL A 15 -3.89 -10.08 6.89
N CYS A 16 -3.19 -10.82 6.03
CA CYS A 16 -2.73 -10.30 4.75
C CYS A 16 -3.91 -9.87 3.87
N GLU A 17 -4.92 -10.74 3.74
CA GLU A 17 -6.12 -10.47 2.92
C GLU A 17 -6.86 -9.23 3.42
N GLU A 18 -7.08 -9.10 4.73
CA GLU A 18 -7.72 -7.93 5.33
C GLU A 18 -6.87 -6.66 5.16
N ALA A 19 -5.55 -6.75 5.35
CA ALA A 19 -4.65 -5.62 5.16
C ALA A 19 -4.64 -5.12 3.71
N GLU A 20 -4.72 -6.04 2.74
CA GLU A 20 -4.81 -5.71 1.31
C GLU A 20 -6.14 -5.06 0.95
N MET A 21 -7.25 -5.57 1.48
CA MET A 21 -8.56 -4.94 1.30
C MET A 21 -8.60 -3.52 1.87
N ALA A 22 -8.05 -3.32 3.08
CA ALA A 22 -7.95 -2.01 3.70
C ALA A 22 -7.02 -1.06 2.92
N LEU A 23 -5.92 -1.56 2.36
CA LEU A 23 -4.99 -0.76 1.55
C LEU A 23 -5.66 -0.30 0.25
N ASN A 24 -6.40 -1.19 -0.42
CA ASN A 24 -7.19 -0.84 -1.60
C ASN A 24 -8.30 0.18 -1.27
N ALA A 25 -8.99 0.02 -0.14
CA ALA A 25 -9.98 0.98 0.32
C ALA A 25 -9.35 2.37 0.57
N MET A 26 -8.16 2.42 1.19
CA MET A 26 -7.41 3.66 1.39
C MET A 26 -7.05 4.34 0.07
N VAL A 27 -6.59 3.59 -0.95
CA VAL A 27 -6.29 4.14 -2.27
C VAL A 27 -7.53 4.76 -2.92
N LYS A 28 -8.69 4.10 -2.79
CA LYS A 28 -9.96 4.60 -3.33
C LYS A 28 -10.41 5.87 -2.61
N SER A 29 -10.36 5.90 -1.28
CA SER A 29 -10.91 7.00 -0.46
C SER A 29 -9.97 8.19 -0.25
N SER A 30 -8.66 8.04 -0.45
CA SER A 30 -7.68 9.12 -0.23
C SER A 30 -7.43 9.95 -1.49
N PRO A 31 -7.15 11.27 -1.38
CA PRO A 31 -6.63 12.04 -2.51
C PRO A 31 -5.35 11.40 -3.08
N ALA A 32 -5.28 11.24 -4.40
CA ALA A 32 -4.24 10.46 -5.06
C ALA A 32 -2.82 11.04 -4.86
N LEU A 33 -2.64 12.36 -5.06
CA LEU A 33 -1.33 13.02 -4.94
C LEU A 33 -0.71 12.91 -3.53
N PRO A 34 -1.42 13.25 -2.43
CA PRO A 34 -0.88 13.05 -1.08
C PRO A 34 -0.56 11.59 -0.74
N LEU A 35 -1.35 10.64 -1.24
CA LEU A 35 -1.09 9.22 -1.00
C LEU A 35 0.14 8.75 -1.79
N LEU A 36 0.29 9.18 -3.04
CA LEU A 36 1.46 8.90 -3.88
C LEU A 36 2.76 9.35 -3.21
N ARG A 37 2.79 10.59 -2.68
CA ARG A 37 3.95 11.11 -1.92
C ARG A 37 4.31 10.24 -0.71
N LYS A 38 3.31 9.70 0.00
CA LYS A 38 3.57 8.77 1.11
C LYS A 38 4.11 7.44 0.62
N LEU A 39 3.61 6.92 -0.50
CA LEU A 39 4.04 5.66 -1.10
C LEU A 39 5.45 5.72 -1.70
N GLU A 40 5.88 6.88 -2.21
CA GLU A 40 7.25 7.10 -2.73
C GLU A 40 8.34 6.71 -1.71
N HIS A 41 8.09 6.88 -0.41
CA HIS A 41 9.03 6.51 0.64
C HIS A 41 9.27 4.99 0.75
N TYR A 42 8.42 4.16 0.15
CA TYR A 42 8.47 2.70 0.26
C TYR A 42 9.08 2.01 -0.97
N VAL A 43 9.41 2.75 -2.04
CA VAL A 43 9.97 2.16 -3.28
C VAL A 43 11.32 1.48 -3.05
N ASN A 44 12.12 2.03 -2.12
CA ASN A 44 13.44 1.53 -1.73
C ASN A 44 13.44 0.81 -0.37
N HIS A 45 12.27 0.34 0.10
CA HIS A 45 12.16 -0.26 1.43
C HIS A 45 12.92 -1.60 1.52
N SER A 46 13.77 -1.82 2.52
CA SER A 46 14.60 -3.05 2.60
C SER A 46 13.82 -4.37 2.48
N ASN A 47 12.61 -4.41 3.06
CA ASN A 47 11.70 -5.55 2.93
C ASN A 47 11.00 -5.60 1.55
N LEU A 48 11.28 -6.66 0.79
CA LEU A 48 10.77 -6.86 -0.58
C LEU A 48 9.25 -6.95 -0.69
N ARG A 49 8.58 -7.57 0.30
CA ARG A 49 7.11 -7.67 0.28
C ARG A 49 6.45 -6.32 0.49
N VAL A 50 7.00 -5.48 1.38
CA VAL A 50 6.55 -4.07 1.54
C VAL A 50 6.72 -3.32 0.22
N ARG A 51 7.88 -3.46 -0.43
CA ARG A 51 8.14 -2.83 -1.75
C ARG A 51 7.13 -3.25 -2.80
N ALA A 52 6.85 -4.55 -2.91
CA ALA A 52 5.88 -5.07 -3.87
C ALA A 52 4.48 -4.48 -3.64
N LYS A 53 4.01 -4.42 -2.39
CA LYS A 53 2.70 -3.84 -2.07
C LYS A 53 2.65 -2.32 -2.29
N ALA A 54 3.74 -1.62 -2.02
CA ALA A 54 3.85 -0.20 -2.33
C ALA A 54 3.76 0.04 -3.85
N ALA A 55 4.46 -0.76 -4.66
CA ALA A 55 4.42 -0.67 -6.12
C ALA A 55 2.99 -0.88 -6.68
N VAL A 56 2.27 -1.89 -6.19
CA VAL A 56 0.85 -2.11 -6.57
C VAL A 56 -0.02 -0.91 -6.18
N SER A 57 0.16 -0.39 -4.96
CA SER A 57 -0.61 0.77 -4.50
C SER A 57 -0.33 2.03 -5.31
N ILE A 58 0.92 2.24 -5.72
CA ILE A 58 1.34 3.33 -6.61
C ILE A 58 0.62 3.20 -7.96
N SER A 59 0.65 2.00 -8.56
CA SER A 59 -0.07 1.73 -9.82
C SER A 59 -1.56 2.06 -9.70
N ASN A 60 -2.20 1.67 -8.59
CA ASN A 60 -3.61 1.95 -8.35
C ASN A 60 -3.89 3.45 -8.10
N CYS A 61 -2.97 4.16 -7.43
CA CYS A 61 -3.06 5.62 -7.29
C CYS A 61 -2.96 6.34 -8.63
N ILE A 62 -2.01 5.93 -9.48
CA ILE A 62 -1.80 6.53 -10.81
C ILE A 62 -3.00 6.25 -11.72
N ALA A 63 -3.55 5.03 -11.70
CA ALA A 63 -4.73 4.68 -12.50
C ALA A 63 -6.01 5.45 -12.10
N LYS A 64 -6.01 6.09 -10.92
CA LYS A 64 -7.12 6.93 -10.43
C LYS A 64 -6.97 8.41 -10.79
N LEU A 65 -5.76 8.85 -11.15
CA LEU A 65 -5.51 10.22 -11.62
C LEU A 65 -6.11 10.40 -13.02
#